data_AF-A0AAQ3JS46-F1
#
_entry.id   AF-A0AAQ3JS46-F1
#
_cell.length_a   1.000
_cell.length_b   1.000
_cell.length_c   1.000
_cell.angle_alpha   90.00
_cell.angle_beta   90.00
_cell.angle_gamma   90.00
#
_symmetry.space_group_name_H-M   'P 1'
#
loop_
_entity.id
_entity.type
_entity.pdbx_description
1 polymer ?
#
loop_
_entity_poly.entity_id
_entity_poly.type
_entity_poly.pdbx_seq_one_letter_code
_entity_poly.pdbx_strand_id
1 'polypeptide(L)'
;MGNGSNIRQYGVLWRYAAEIKRQDPETTVRIKIGTVGEEKGLVDAVETLMPHCEHRFCAMHLYNNFKQAHKGLALKDMLWRAARATRILEFEAVMRELRDRDKAAFSCLAKRPAVHWSISYFGTHSKCDVLLNNMCDSFNAMILSARRLPILDMV
;
A
#
# COMPACT_ATOMS: atom_id res chain seq x y z
N MET A 1 19.03 -7.26 -18.71
CA MET A 1 18.16 -8.39 -19.09
C MET A 1 18.39 -9.52 -18.10
N GLY A 2 17.33 -10.03 -17.47
CA GLY A 2 17.41 -11.09 -16.47
C GLY A 2 16.05 -11.28 -15.83
N ASN A 3 15.17 -12.00 -16.52
CA ASN A 3 13.81 -12.33 -16.12
C ASN A 3 13.85 -13.30 -14.91
N GLY A 4 14.15 -12.78 -13.72
CA GLY A 4 14.04 -13.50 -12.46
C GLY A 4 12.57 -13.56 -12.05
N SER A 5 11.78 -14.40 -12.72
CA SER A 5 10.40 -14.65 -12.30
C SER A 5 10.40 -15.07 -10.83
N ASN A 6 9.67 -14.32 -9.99
CA ASN A 6 9.45 -14.58 -8.55
C ASN A 6 9.17 -16.08 -8.25
N ILE A 7 8.64 -16.82 -9.22
CA ILE A 7 8.41 -18.28 -9.18
C ILE A 7 9.66 -19.07 -8.77
N ARG A 8 10.86 -18.72 -9.27
CA ARG A 8 12.11 -19.43 -8.88
C ARG A 8 12.56 -19.11 -7.46
N GLN A 9 12.33 -17.87 -7.03
CA GLN A 9 12.80 -17.37 -5.73
C GLN A 9 11.98 -17.96 -4.57
N TYR A 10 10.68 -18.16 -4.77
CA TYR A 10 9.79 -18.77 -3.77
C TYR A 10 9.66 -20.31 -3.91
N GLY A 11 10.19 -20.91 -4.98
CA GLY A 11 10.12 -22.36 -5.21
C GLY A 11 10.81 -23.21 -4.12
N VAL A 12 11.80 -22.66 -3.43
CA VAL A 12 12.50 -23.33 -2.32
C VAL A 12 11.60 -23.45 -1.08
N LEU A 13 10.77 -22.44 -0.80
CA LEU A 13 9.83 -22.45 0.33
C LEU A 13 8.75 -23.53 0.16
N TRP A 14 8.27 -23.74 -1.07
CA TRP A 14 7.30 -24.80 -1.37
C TRP A 14 7.87 -26.20 -1.17
N ARG A 15 9.13 -26.44 -1.57
CA ARG A 15 9.81 -27.73 -1.32
C ARG A 15 10.02 -27.98 0.15
N TYR A 16 10.40 -26.95 0.91
CA TYR A 16 10.58 -27.05 2.35
C TYR A 16 9.27 -27.34 3.08
N ALA A 17 8.18 -26.66 2.69
CA ALA A 17 6.84 -26.93 3.22
C ALA A 17 6.38 -28.37 2.97
N ALA A 18 6.68 -28.90 1.77
CA ALA A 18 6.35 -30.28 1.42
C ALA A 18 7.17 -31.28 2.24
N GLU A 19 8.44 -31.01 2.51
CA GLU A 19 9.29 -31.87 3.33
C GLU A 19 8.83 -31.90 4.79
N ILE A 20 8.40 -30.76 5.36
CA ILE A 20 7.83 -30.72 6.72
C ILE A 20 6.58 -31.60 6.81
N LYS A 21 5.65 -31.50 5.84
CA LYS A 21 4.45 -32.36 5.81
C LYS A 21 4.77 -33.84 5.61
N ARG A 22 5.87 -34.15 4.91
CA ARG A 22 6.32 -35.54 4.71
C ARG A 22 6.85 -36.14 6.01
N GLN A 23 7.54 -35.33 6.82
CA GLN A 23 8.15 -35.77 8.08
C GLN A 23 7.14 -35.76 9.24
N ASP A 24 6.17 -34.85 9.24
CA ASP A 24 5.11 -34.75 10.24
C ASP A 24 3.75 -34.46 9.56
N PRO A 25 2.94 -35.49 9.31
CA PRO A 25 1.64 -35.34 8.63
C PRO A 25 0.60 -34.54 9.43
N GLU A 26 0.74 -34.43 10.76
CA GLU A 26 -0.17 -33.68 11.63
C GLU A 26 0.29 -32.23 11.88
N THR A 27 1.37 -31.81 11.21
CA THR A 27 1.94 -30.48 11.37
C THR A 27 0.92 -29.35 11.11
N THR A 28 0.87 -28.39 12.02
CA THR A 28 -0.02 -27.21 11.96
C THR A 28 0.60 -26.04 11.19
N VAL A 29 1.84 -26.17 10.70
CA VAL A 29 2.56 -25.11 9.99
C VAL A 29 1.87 -24.81 8.65
N ARG A 30 1.18 -23.66 8.58
CA ARG A 30 0.57 -23.13 7.36
C ARG A 30 1.41 -22.00 6.79
N ILE A 31 2.17 -22.28 5.73
CA ILE A 31 2.83 -21.22 4.95
C ILE A 31 1.78 -20.54 4.08
N LYS A 32 1.25 -19.39 4.53
CA LYS A 32 0.44 -18.49 3.70
C LYS A 32 1.36 -17.60 2.87
N ILE A 33 1.65 -18.02 1.63
CA ILE A 33 2.15 -17.11 0.60
C ILE A 33 0.95 -16.74 -0.25
N GLY A 34 0.50 -15.49 -0.14
CA GLY A 34 -0.56 -14.97 -0.99
C GLY A 34 -0.18 -15.15 -2.45
N THR A 35 -1.08 -15.71 -3.26
CA THR A 35 -0.94 -15.73 -4.71
C THR A 35 -0.75 -14.30 -5.21
N VAL A 36 0.39 -14.02 -5.85
CA VAL A 36 0.61 -12.78 -6.59
C VAL A 36 -0.44 -12.76 -7.71
N GLY A 37 -1.51 -11.98 -7.53
CA GLY A 37 -2.61 -11.93 -8.49
C GLY A 37 -3.89 -11.24 -8.03
N GLU A 38 -4.18 -11.17 -6.74
CA GLU A 38 -5.25 -10.30 -6.22
C GLU A 38 -4.79 -9.64 -4.92
N GLU A 39 -4.58 -8.33 -4.95
CA GLU A 39 -4.26 -7.49 -3.79
C GLU A 39 -5.46 -7.33 -2.84
N LYS A 40 -6.03 -8.45 -2.36
CA LYS A 40 -6.97 -8.48 -1.23
C LYS A 40 -6.26 -8.78 0.09
N GLY A 41 -4.97 -9.14 0.06
CA GLY A 41 -4.29 -9.74 1.21
C GLY A 41 -4.02 -8.83 2.41
N LEU A 42 -3.70 -7.54 2.21
CA LEU A 42 -3.26 -6.69 3.32
C LEU A 42 -4.42 -5.97 4.03
N VAL A 43 -5.37 -5.42 3.27
CA VAL A 43 -6.54 -4.75 3.86
C VAL A 43 -7.37 -5.78 4.63
N ASP A 44 -7.74 -6.89 3.99
CA ASP A 44 -8.51 -7.97 4.61
C ASP A 44 -7.78 -8.59 5.82
N ALA A 45 -6.46 -8.78 5.75
CA ALA A 45 -5.70 -9.32 6.88
C ALA A 45 -5.63 -8.34 8.06
N VAL A 46 -5.46 -7.05 7.80
CA VAL A 46 -5.44 -6.06 8.87
C VAL A 46 -6.86 -5.87 9.44
N GLU A 47 -7.91 -5.92 8.63
CA GLU A 47 -9.30 -5.90 9.13
C GLU A 47 -9.61 -7.13 9.99
N THR A 48 -9.10 -8.30 9.60
CA THR A 48 -9.30 -9.55 10.35
C THR A 48 -8.52 -9.56 11.68
N LEU A 49 -7.26 -9.12 11.67
CA LEU A 49 -6.36 -9.22 12.83
C LEU A 49 -6.41 -8.00 13.74
N MET A 50 -6.74 -6.83 13.20
CA MET A 50 -6.73 -5.53 13.87
C MET A 50 -7.95 -4.68 13.44
N PRO A 51 -9.19 -5.15 13.70
CA PRO A 51 -10.43 -4.52 13.21
C PRO A 51 -10.66 -3.10 13.74
N HIS A 52 -9.97 -2.70 14.79
CA HIS A 52 -10.09 -1.38 15.42
C HIS A 52 -8.95 -0.42 15.02
N CYS A 53 -7.98 -0.88 14.22
CA CYS A 53 -6.94 0.00 13.72
C CYS A 53 -7.42 0.80 12.52
N GLU A 54 -7.14 2.09 12.49
CA GLU A 54 -7.36 2.89 11.29
C GLU A 54 -6.37 2.51 10.19
N HIS A 55 -6.89 2.23 9.01
CA HIS A 55 -6.07 1.92 7.84
C HIS A 55 -5.90 3.18 7.01
N ARG A 56 -4.66 3.66 6.90
CA ARG A 56 -4.32 4.85 6.13
C ARG A 56 -3.42 4.48 4.96
N PHE A 57 -3.85 4.79 3.74
CA PHE A 57 -3.07 4.65 2.53
C PHE A 57 -2.01 5.74 2.46
N CYS A 58 -0.81 5.36 2.03
CA CYS A 58 0.24 6.31 1.70
C CYS A 58 -0.20 7.17 0.50
N ALA A 59 -0.28 8.49 0.68
CA ALA A 59 -0.66 9.41 -0.38
C ALA A 59 0.33 9.38 -1.57
N MET A 60 1.60 9.03 -1.34
CA MET A 60 2.57 8.84 -2.42
C MET A 60 2.21 7.63 -3.30
N HIS A 61 1.81 6.50 -2.70
CA HIS A 61 1.35 5.34 -3.45
C HIS A 61 0.05 5.65 -4.20
N LEU A 62 -0.87 6.37 -3.56
CA LEU A 62 -2.08 6.85 -4.22
C LEU A 62 -1.75 7.71 -5.45
N TYR A 63 -0.84 8.68 -5.30
CA TYR A 63 -0.38 9.51 -6.41
C TYR A 63 0.35 8.71 -7.50
N ASN A 64 1.21 7.76 -7.13
CA ASN A 64 1.94 6.92 -8.09
C ASN A 64 1.01 6.04 -8.93
N ASN A 65 -0.11 5.58 -8.37
CA ASN A 65 -1.15 4.88 -9.12
C ASN A 65 -1.96 5.85 -9.98
N PHE A 66 -2.34 7.00 -9.42
CA PHE A 66 -3.12 8.04 -10.11
C PHE A 66 -2.39 8.60 -11.34
N LYS A 67 -1.09 8.91 -11.23
CA LYS A 67 -0.29 9.54 -12.29
C LYS A 67 -0.03 8.65 -13.51
N GLN A 68 -0.26 7.34 -13.39
CA GLN A 68 -0.15 6.41 -14.52
C GLN A 68 -1.21 6.72 -15.58
N ALA A 69 -2.44 7.04 -15.15
CA ALA A 69 -3.55 7.38 -16.02
C ALA A 69 -3.81 8.89 -16.14
N HIS A 70 -3.55 9.65 -15.07
CA HIS A 70 -3.90 11.08 -14.97
C HIS A 70 -2.64 11.93 -14.76
N LYS A 71 -2.08 12.43 -15.86
CA LYS A 71 -0.84 13.23 -15.85
C LYS A 71 -1.13 14.72 -15.79
N GLY A 72 -0.23 15.48 -15.17
CA GLY A 72 -0.27 16.94 -15.16
C GLY A 72 -0.14 17.54 -13.76
N LEU A 73 0.50 18.70 -13.68
CA LEU A 73 0.78 19.38 -12.41
C LEU A 73 -0.51 19.79 -11.69
N ALA A 74 -1.52 20.24 -12.43
CA ALA A 74 -2.80 20.64 -11.84
C ALA A 74 -3.54 19.47 -11.18
N LEU A 75 -3.59 18.30 -11.82
CA LEU A 75 -4.24 17.11 -11.25
C LEU A 75 -3.46 16.56 -10.04
N LYS A 76 -2.12 16.60 -10.11
CA LYS A 76 -1.26 16.31 -8.96
C LYS A 76 -1.60 17.24 -7.79
N ASP A 77 -1.66 18.55 -8.02
CA ASP A 77 -1.93 19.54 -6.98
C ASP A 77 -3.31 19.33 -6.34
N MET A 78 -4.35 19.09 -7.15
CA MET A 78 -5.69 18.76 -6.67
C MET A 78 -5.71 17.49 -5.80
N LEU A 79 -4.99 16.43 -6.19
CA LEU A 79 -4.87 15.22 -5.37
C LEU A 79 -4.23 15.53 -4.01
N TRP A 80 -3.15 16.29 -3.99
CA TRP A 80 -2.48 16.67 -2.74
C TRP A 80 -3.34 17.58 -1.86
N ARG A 81 -4.06 18.53 -2.46
CA ARG A 81 -5.03 19.40 -1.76
C ARG A 81 -6.16 18.57 -1.14
N ALA A 82 -6.70 17.59 -1.86
CA ALA A 82 -7.72 16.68 -1.32
C ALA A 82 -7.17 15.78 -0.19
N ALA A 83 -5.97 15.21 -0.37
CA ALA A 83 -5.36 14.37 0.66
C ALA A 83 -5.05 15.17 1.94
N ARG A 84 -4.61 16.43 1.80
CA ARG A 84 -4.25 17.32 2.93
C ARG A 84 -5.41 18.12 3.51
N ALA A 85 -6.61 18.06 2.91
CA ALA A 85 -7.77 18.78 3.40
C ALA A 85 -8.04 18.41 4.86
N THR A 86 -8.18 19.41 5.73
CA THR A 86 -8.41 19.20 7.17
C THR A 86 -9.88 19.17 7.53
N ARG A 87 -10.72 19.76 6.65
CA ARG A 87 -12.18 19.81 6.80
C ARG A 87 -12.84 19.11 5.63
N ILE A 88 -13.95 18.43 5.91
CA ILE A 88 -14.75 17.74 4.88
C ILE A 88 -15.19 18.72 3.78
N LEU A 89 -15.57 19.95 4.14
CA LEU A 89 -15.96 20.99 3.17
C LEU A 89 -14.83 21.33 2.18
N GLU A 90 -13.59 21.42 2.67
CA GLU A 90 -12.40 21.69 1.83
C GLU A 90 -12.15 20.52 0.88
N PHE A 91 -12.24 19.29 1.40
CA PHE A 91 -12.12 18.08 0.58
C PHE A 91 -13.17 18.04 -0.54
N GLU A 92 -14.44 18.25 -0.20
CA GLU A 92 -15.54 18.21 -1.16
C GLU A 92 -15.41 19.31 -2.22
N ALA A 93 -14.96 20.50 -1.84
CA ALA A 93 -14.70 21.59 -2.77
C ALA A 93 -13.62 21.21 -3.79
N VAL A 94 -12.50 20.62 -3.34
CA VAL A 94 -11.43 20.17 -4.23
C VAL A 94 -11.89 19.00 -5.11
N MET A 95 -12.65 18.05 -4.58
CA MET A 95 -13.17 16.93 -5.36
C MET A 95 -14.20 17.38 -6.42
N ARG A 96 -14.94 18.46 -6.16
CA ARG A 96 -15.83 19.10 -7.13
C ARG A 96 -15.02 19.80 -8.24
N GLU A 97 -14.02 20.59 -7.86
CA GLU A 97 -13.09 21.23 -8.80
C GLU A 97 -12.40 20.18 -9.71
N LEU A 98 -11.97 19.06 -9.13
CA LEU A 98 -11.39 17.94 -9.88
C LEU A 98 -12.40 17.32 -10.86
N ARG A 99 -13.67 17.16 -10.44
CA ARG A 99 -14.73 16.61 -11.30
C ARG A 99 -15.02 17.50 -12.50
N ASP A 100 -15.06 18.81 -12.29
CA ASP A 100 -15.33 19.79 -13.34
C ASP A 100 -14.18 19.83 -14.36
N ARG A 101 -12.94 19.61 -13.89
CA ARG A 101 -11.74 19.60 -14.74
C ARG A 101 -11.50 18.27 -15.46
N ASP A 102 -11.64 17.14 -14.76
CA ASP A 102 -11.44 15.80 -15.29
C ASP A 102 -12.31 14.78 -14.53
N LYS A 103 -13.41 14.38 -15.17
CA LYS A 103 -14.36 13.40 -14.62
C LYS A 103 -13.73 12.01 -14.42
N ALA A 104 -12.76 11.62 -15.25
CA ALA A 104 -12.10 10.33 -15.14
C ALA A 104 -11.15 10.32 -13.93
N ALA A 105 -10.40 11.40 -13.73
CA ALA A 105 -9.55 11.60 -12.56
C ALA A 105 -10.37 11.61 -11.25
N PHE A 106 -11.50 12.33 -11.24
CA PHE A 106 -12.45 12.29 -10.12
C PHE A 106 -12.92 10.86 -9.85
N SER A 107 -13.35 10.14 -10.88
CA SER A 107 -13.82 8.75 -10.75
C SER A 107 -12.73 7.81 -10.24
N CYS A 108 -11.47 8.04 -10.61
CA CYS A 108 -10.33 7.28 -10.12
C CYS A 108 -10.17 7.41 -8.60
N LEU A 109 -10.23 8.64 -8.06
CA LEU A 109 -10.10 8.88 -6.63
C LEU A 109 -11.37 8.47 -5.85
N ALA A 110 -12.55 8.69 -6.42
CA ALA A 110 -13.84 8.37 -5.79
C ALA A 110 -14.05 6.86 -5.59
N LYS A 111 -13.34 5.99 -6.32
CA LYS A 111 -13.34 4.54 -6.09
C LYS A 111 -12.81 4.13 -4.72
N ARG A 112 -12.01 4.98 -4.07
CA ARG A 112 -11.36 4.69 -2.79
C ARG A 112 -12.01 5.54 -1.68
N PRO A 113 -12.49 4.93 -0.58
CA PRO A 113 -13.08 5.67 0.53
C PRO A 113 -12.12 6.72 1.10
N ALA A 114 -12.60 7.96 1.28
CA ALA A 114 -11.78 9.09 1.73
C ALA A 114 -11.17 8.89 3.13
N VAL A 115 -11.84 8.09 3.98
CA VAL A 115 -11.36 7.66 5.31
C VAL A 115 -9.97 7.03 5.29
N HIS A 116 -9.54 6.47 4.16
CA HIS A 116 -8.23 5.86 4.07
C HIS A 116 -7.14 6.82 3.58
N TRP A 117 -7.43 8.00 3.03
CA TRP A 117 -6.40 8.79 2.35
C TRP A 117 -6.51 10.32 2.46
N SER A 118 -7.58 10.85 3.06
CA SER A 118 -7.72 12.28 3.35
C SER A 118 -7.75 12.56 4.85
N ILE A 119 -6.96 13.55 5.28
CA ILE A 119 -6.87 13.97 6.70
C ILE A 119 -8.26 14.32 7.25
N SER A 120 -9.11 14.96 6.45
CA SER A 120 -10.46 15.39 6.85
C SER A 120 -11.39 14.25 7.29
N TYR A 121 -11.07 13.00 6.93
CA TYR A 121 -11.84 11.81 7.29
C TYR A 121 -11.11 10.88 8.25
N PHE A 122 -9.89 11.22 8.69
CA PHE A 122 -9.18 10.43 9.71
C PHE A 122 -9.83 10.63 11.08
N GLY A 123 -9.78 9.60 11.93
CA GLY A 123 -10.32 9.73 13.27
C GLY A 123 -9.47 10.65 14.13
N THR A 124 -10.12 11.28 15.09
CA THR A 124 -9.51 12.29 15.97
C THR A 124 -8.65 11.68 17.08
N HIS A 125 -8.73 10.37 17.29
CA HIS A 125 -8.01 9.65 18.34
C HIS A 125 -6.49 9.65 18.11
N SER A 126 -6.06 9.46 16.86
CA SER A 126 -4.64 9.49 16.48
C SER A 126 -4.39 10.65 15.52
N LYS A 127 -3.97 11.79 16.08
CA LYS A 127 -3.58 12.97 15.30
C LYS A 127 -2.19 12.74 14.70
N CYS A 128 -2.17 12.38 13.42
CA CYS A 128 -0.95 12.25 12.64
C CYS A 128 -1.19 12.95 11.30
N ASP A 129 -0.39 13.98 11.04
CA ASP A 129 -0.39 14.78 9.81
C ASP A 129 0.46 14.13 8.69
N VAL A 130 1.13 13.02 9.01
CA VAL A 130 1.99 12.28 8.08
C VAL A 130 1.13 11.50 7.09
N LEU A 131 0.95 12.05 5.89
CA LEU A 131 0.31 11.39 4.74
C LEU A 131 1.25 10.46 3.96
N LEU A 132 2.54 10.50 4.27
CA LEU A 132 3.58 9.80 3.57
C LEU A 132 4.07 8.64 4.45
N ASN A 133 3.92 7.41 4.00
CA ASN A 133 4.61 6.27 4.64
C ASN A 133 6.11 6.21 4.25
N ASN A 134 6.73 7.38 4.05
CA ASN A 134 8.08 7.51 3.52
C ASN A 134 9.14 6.85 4.41
N MET A 135 8.86 6.65 5.70
CA MET A 135 9.78 5.96 6.59
C MET A 135 10.00 4.51 6.16
N CYS A 136 8.93 3.77 5.85
CA CYS A 136 9.06 2.40 5.36
C CYS A 136 9.71 2.35 3.97
N ASP A 137 9.33 3.24 3.06
CA ASP A 137 9.88 3.25 1.70
C ASP A 137 11.37 3.64 1.67
N SER A 138 11.77 4.64 2.48
CA SER A 138 13.18 5.04 2.63
C SER A 138 14.02 3.96 3.30
N PHE A 139 13.49 3.32 4.35
CA PHE A 139 14.16 2.19 5.00
C PHE A 139 14.30 1.00 4.04
N ASN A 140 13.24 0.67 3.30
CA ASN A 140 13.25 -0.41 2.32
C ASN A 140 14.25 -0.13 1.18
N ALA A 141 14.32 1.10 0.69
CA ALA A 141 15.31 1.49 -0.31
C ALA A 141 16.76 1.34 0.22
N MET A 142 17.00 1.74 1.47
CA MET A 142 18.31 1.63 2.11
C MET A 142 18.71 0.17 2.36
N ILE A 143 17.82 -0.66 2.88
CA ILE A 143 18.12 -2.06 3.21
C ILE A 143 18.17 -2.97 1.98
N LEU A 144 17.62 -2.56 0.82
CA LEU A 144 17.58 -3.38 -0.39
C LEU A 144 18.97 -3.78 -0.92
N SER A 145 19.97 -2.90 -0.79
CA SER A 145 21.36 -3.20 -1.12
C SER A 145 21.99 -4.11 -0.05
N ALA A 146 21.76 -3.81 1.24
CA ALA A 146 22.26 -4.60 2.35
C ALA A 146 21.72 -6.04 2.37
N ARG A 147 20.46 -6.26 1.98
CA ARG A 147 19.82 -7.60 1.90
C ARG A 147 20.50 -8.57 0.93
N ARG A 148 21.38 -8.08 0.06
CA ARG A 148 22.17 -8.91 -0.86
C ARG A 148 23.49 -9.37 -0.25
N LEU A 149 23.82 -8.88 0.94
CA LEU A 149 25.05 -9.21 1.65
C LEU A 149 24.80 -10.37 2.63
N PRO A 150 25.85 -11.16 2.95
CA PRO A 150 25.82 -12.09 4.07
C PRO A 150 25.40 -11.39 5.37
N ILE A 151 24.78 -12.14 6.30
CA ILE A 151 24.27 -11.58 7.58
C ILE A 151 25.36 -10.84 8.37
N LEU A 152 26.60 -11.31 8.27
CA LEU A 152 27.77 -10.70 8.93
C LEU A 152 28.11 -9.30 8.38
N ASP A 153 27.71 -9.01 7.15
CA ASP A 153 28.00 -7.76 6.43
C ASP A 153 26.77 -6.82 6.38
N MET A 154 25.66 -7.18 7.05
CA MET A 154 24.44 -6.36 7.15
C MET A 154 24.41 -5.44 8.38
N VAL A 155 25.39 -5.55 9.29
CA VAL A 155 25.42 -4.83 10.58
C VAL A 155 26.26 -3.56 10.49
#